data_AF-B9EB31-F1
#
_entry.id   AF-B9EB31-F1
#
_cell.length_a   1.000
_cell.length_b   1.000
_cell.length_c   1.000
_cell.angle_alpha   90.00
_cell.angle_beta   90.00
_cell.angle_gamma   90.00
#
_symmetry.space_group_name_H-M   'P 1'
#
loop_
_entity.id
_entity.type
_entity.pdbx_description
1 polymer ?
#
loop_
_entity_poly.entity_id
_entity_poly.type
_entity_poly.pdbx_seq_one_letter_code
_entity_poly.pdbx_strand_id
1 'polypeptide(L)'
;MSNEINHTKFNQERYEFEKRLRTEEMRMQVTTFAIMIFLTFVAFAMVAAGLSKEFVIPAVLLLALIQVILQFYYFMHMKHKGHGTAQLFMLTGLFIAGSFIVMALYLTWLGDPLK
;
A
#
# COMPACT_ATOMS: atom_id res chain seq x y z
N MET A 1 17.45 -45.26 -13.82
CA MET A 1 16.82 -45.24 -12.48
C MET A 1 17.49 -44.25 -11.51
N SER A 2 18.74 -43.82 -11.71
CA SER A 2 19.41 -42.78 -10.90
C SER A 2 19.03 -41.33 -11.26
N ASN A 3 18.64 -41.04 -12.50
CA ASN A 3 18.24 -39.68 -12.92
C ASN A 3 16.89 -39.22 -12.35
N GLU A 4 15.92 -40.12 -12.13
CA GLU A 4 14.59 -39.75 -11.61
C GLU A 4 14.60 -39.39 -10.12
N ILE A 5 15.48 -40.01 -9.34
CA ILE A 5 15.65 -39.74 -7.90
C ILE A 5 16.26 -38.35 -7.68
N ASN A 6 17.15 -37.91 -8.57
CA ASN A 6 17.75 -36.57 -8.51
C ASN A 6 16.74 -35.48 -8.88
N HIS A 7 15.88 -35.70 -9.88
CA HIS A 7 14.85 -34.74 -10.28
C HIS A 7 13.77 -34.52 -9.22
N THR A 8 13.38 -35.58 -8.49
CA THR A 8 12.34 -35.51 -7.46
C THR A 8 12.83 -34.83 -6.17
N LYS A 9 14.06 -35.13 -5.72
CA LYS A 9 14.68 -34.43 -4.57
C LYS A 9 14.92 -32.94 -4.84
N PHE A 10 15.45 -32.59 -6.01
CA PHE A 10 15.63 -31.18 -6.41
C PHE A 10 14.30 -30.40 -6.40
N ASN A 11 13.20 -31.03 -6.81
CA ASN A 11 11.88 -30.42 -6.80
C ASN A 11 11.32 -30.23 -5.37
N GLN A 12 11.53 -31.21 -4.49
CA GLN A 12 11.08 -31.12 -3.09
C GLN A 12 11.84 -30.06 -2.28
N GLU A 13 13.16 -29.97 -2.43
CA GLU A 13 13.96 -28.95 -1.73
C GLU A 13 13.60 -27.54 -2.20
N ARG A 14 13.34 -27.35 -3.49
CA ARG A 14 12.84 -26.07 -4.03
C ARG A 14 11.45 -25.72 -3.51
N TYR A 15 10.54 -26.69 -3.44
CA TYR A 15 9.21 -26.47 -2.88
C TYR A 15 9.25 -26.04 -1.41
N GLU A 16 10.05 -26.71 -0.60
CA GLU A 16 10.23 -26.38 0.82
C GLU A 16 10.89 -24.99 0.99
N PHE A 17 11.83 -24.63 0.12
CA PHE A 17 12.45 -23.30 0.10
C PHE A 17 11.45 -22.20 -0.28
N GLU A 18 10.67 -22.39 -1.35
CA GLU A 18 9.62 -21.47 -1.79
C GLU A 18 8.52 -21.32 -0.73
N LYS A 19 8.15 -22.39 -0.04
CA LYS A 19 7.18 -22.36 1.06
C LYS A 19 7.68 -21.53 2.25
N ARG A 20 8.96 -21.66 2.62
CA ARG A 20 9.57 -20.83 3.66
C ARG A 20 9.57 -19.36 3.28
N LEU A 21 10.00 -19.04 2.06
CA LEU A 21 10.00 -17.67 1.53
C LEU A 21 8.60 -17.04 1.58
N ARG A 22 7.57 -17.74 1.07
CA ARG A 22 6.18 -17.25 1.10
C ARG A 22 5.67 -17.00 2.51
N THR A 23 6.07 -17.84 3.46
CA THR A 23 5.68 -17.68 4.86
C THR A 23 6.32 -16.44 5.48
N GLU A 24 7.61 -16.18 5.19
CA GLU A 24 8.29 -14.97 5.64
C GLU A 24 7.68 -13.70 5.04
N GLU A 25 7.33 -13.73 3.75
CA GLU A 25 6.63 -12.63 3.08
C GLU A 25 5.26 -12.36 3.71
N MET A 26 4.48 -13.41 3.97
CA MET A 26 3.16 -13.29 4.59
C MET A 26 3.27 -12.70 5.99
N ARG A 27 4.28 -13.08 6.78
CA ARG A 27 4.52 -12.51 8.12
C ARG A 27 4.82 -11.01 8.05
N MET A 28 5.61 -10.57 7.07
CA MET A 28 5.89 -9.16 6.86
C MET A 28 4.63 -8.39 6.46
N GLN A 29 3.82 -8.92 5.55
CA GLN A 29 2.54 -8.30 5.15
C GLN A 29 1.58 -8.15 6.34
N VAL A 30 1.41 -9.20 7.15
CA VAL A 30 0.54 -9.17 8.33
C VAL A 30 1.05 -8.18 9.38
N THR A 31 2.37 -8.10 9.58
CA THR A 31 2.98 -7.15 10.52
C THR A 31 2.70 -5.71 10.08
N THR A 32 2.91 -5.39 8.80
CA THR A 32 2.61 -4.05 8.29
C THR A 32 1.12 -3.75 8.35
N PHE A 33 0.26 -4.71 8.02
CA PHE A 33 -1.19 -4.53 8.12
C PHE A 33 -1.63 -4.18 9.56
N ALA A 34 -1.05 -4.85 10.56
CA ALA A 34 -1.30 -4.52 11.97
C ALA A 34 -0.85 -3.08 12.31
N ILE A 35 0.31 -2.64 11.80
CA ILE A 35 0.79 -1.26 11.98
C ILE A 35 -0.17 -0.25 11.34
N MET A 36 -0.69 -0.53 10.15
CA MET A 36 -1.65 0.35 9.46
C MET A 36 -2.92 0.53 10.29
N ILE A 37 -3.48 -0.57 10.80
CA ILE A 37 -4.66 -0.56 11.67
C ILE A 37 -4.39 0.24 12.95
N PHE A 38 -3.20 0.05 13.54
CA PHE A 38 -2.82 0.80 14.73
C PHE A 38 -2.77 2.31 14.45
N LEU A 39 -2.13 2.73 13.36
CA LEU A 39 -2.02 4.14 12.97
C LEU A 39 -3.39 4.76 12.64
N THR A 40 -4.33 4.01 12.05
CA THR A 40 -5.71 4.51 11.84
C THR A 40 -6.47 4.66 13.15
N PHE A 41 -6.30 3.75 14.11
CA PHE A 41 -6.88 3.94 15.44
C PHE A 41 -6.34 5.20 16.13
N VAL A 42 -5.05 5.51 15.99
CA VAL A 42 -4.47 6.75 16.51
C VAL A 42 -5.13 7.98 15.87
N ALA A 43 -5.32 7.98 14.55
CA ALA A 43 -6.00 9.08 13.86
C ALA A 43 -7.45 9.26 14.35
N PHE A 44 -8.21 8.18 14.53
CA PHE A 44 -9.57 8.25 15.05
C PHE A 44 -9.63 8.67 16.52
N ALA A 45 -8.72 8.18 17.35
CA ALA A 45 -8.61 8.57 18.74
C ALA A 45 -8.32 10.07 18.87
N MET A 46 -7.48 10.63 18.00
CA MET A 46 -7.16 12.06 17.96
C MET A 46 -8.40 12.93 17.66
N VAL A 47 -9.26 12.48 16.75
CA VAL A 47 -10.53 13.15 16.44
C VAL A 47 -11.53 12.98 17.60
N ALA A 48 -11.63 11.77 18.15
CA ALA A 48 -12.55 11.43 19.24
C ALA A 48 -12.22 12.14 20.57
N ALA A 49 -10.93 12.44 20.81
CA ALA A 49 -10.47 13.18 21.97
C ALA A 49 -10.91 14.65 21.99
N GLY A 50 -11.54 15.15 20.91
CA GLY A 50 -12.08 16.51 20.87
C GLY A 50 -11.03 17.62 20.86
N LEU A 51 -9.81 17.31 20.37
CA LEU A 51 -8.76 18.31 20.19
C LEU A 51 -9.19 19.41 19.20
N SER A 52 -8.49 20.55 19.22
CA SER A 52 -8.80 21.67 18.34
C SER A 52 -8.71 21.26 16.86
N LYS A 53 -9.70 21.69 16.06
CA LYS A 53 -9.80 21.33 14.63
C LYS A 53 -8.54 21.75 13.85
N GLU A 54 -7.95 22.88 14.21
CA GLU A 54 -6.73 23.41 13.60
C GLU A 54 -5.52 22.50 13.78
N PHE A 55 -5.48 21.71 14.86
CA PHE A 55 -4.43 20.72 15.09
C PHE A 55 -4.77 19.35 14.49
N VAL A 56 -6.03 18.90 14.67
CA VAL A 56 -6.48 17.57 14.24
C VAL A 56 -6.44 17.41 12.73
N ILE A 57 -6.90 18.41 11.97
CA ILE A 57 -6.98 18.34 10.50
C ILE A 57 -5.59 18.10 9.88
N PRO A 58 -4.56 18.93 10.11
CA PRO A 58 -3.24 18.71 9.53
C PRO A 58 -2.57 17.43 10.05
N ALA A 59 -2.77 17.08 11.33
CA ALA A 59 -2.20 15.85 11.90
C ALA A 59 -2.80 14.59 11.25
N VAL A 60 -4.13 14.54 11.08
CA VAL A 60 -4.81 13.41 10.42
C VAL A 60 -4.46 13.36 8.94
N LEU A 61 -4.34 14.49 8.24
CA LEU A 61 -3.89 14.51 6.84
C LEU A 61 -2.46 13.98 6.68
N LEU A 62 -1.55 14.33 7.60
CA LEU A 62 -0.19 13.78 7.61
C LEU A 62 -0.21 12.27 7.83
N LEU A 63 -1.00 11.79 8.81
CA LEU A 63 -1.17 10.35 9.05
C LEU A 63 -1.79 9.64 7.84
N ALA A 64 -2.77 10.25 7.17
CA ALA A 64 -3.39 9.72 5.95
C ALA A 64 -2.39 9.63 4.79
N LEU A 65 -1.49 10.61 4.63
CA LEU A 65 -0.42 10.55 3.64
C LEU A 65 0.55 9.39 3.93
N ILE A 66 0.97 9.24 5.19
CA ILE A 66 1.81 8.12 5.64
C ILE A 66 1.11 6.79 5.35
N GLN A 67 -0.20 6.70 5.61
CA GLN A 67 -0.99 5.52 5.28
C GLN A 67 -0.91 5.21 3.79
N VAL A 68 -1.19 6.16 2.90
CA VAL A 68 -1.10 5.92 1.44
C VAL A 68 0.29 5.41 1.05
N ILE A 69 1.36 5.98 1.58
CA ILE A 69 2.73 5.53 1.28
C ILE A 69 2.96 4.09 1.77
N LEU A 70 2.61 3.77 3.01
CA LEU A 70 2.77 2.43 3.56
C LEU A 70 1.93 1.39 2.79
N GLN A 71 0.72 1.78 2.38
CA GLN A 71 -0.18 0.95 1.60
C GLN A 71 0.47 0.62 0.25
N PHE A 72 0.97 1.63 -0.46
CA PHE A 72 1.67 1.42 -1.72
C PHE A 72 2.98 0.64 -1.57
N TYR A 73 3.78 0.88 -0.52
CA TYR A 73 5.07 0.22 -0.37
C TYR A 73 4.94 -1.29 -0.05
N TYR A 74 4.04 -1.65 0.86
CA TYR A 74 3.91 -3.03 1.33
C TYR A 74 2.90 -3.87 0.55
N PHE A 75 1.75 -3.33 0.14
CA PHE A 75 0.80 -4.10 -0.68
C PHE A 75 1.30 -4.30 -2.11
N MET A 76 2.19 -3.44 -2.60
CA MET A 76 2.73 -3.56 -3.97
C MET A 76 4.03 -4.38 -4.06
N HIS A 77 4.44 -5.09 -2.98
CA HIS A 77 5.57 -6.02 -2.98
C HIS A 77 6.84 -5.52 -3.71
N MET A 78 7.19 -4.24 -3.56
CA MET A 78 8.37 -3.63 -4.22
C MET A 78 9.72 -4.22 -3.75
N LYS A 79 9.71 -5.23 -2.88
CA LYS A 79 10.89 -5.96 -2.42
C LYS A 79 11.47 -6.90 -3.50
N HIS A 80 10.69 -7.30 -4.51
CA HIS A 80 11.17 -8.16 -5.61
C HIS A 80 11.70 -7.35 -6.80
N LYS A 81 13.01 -7.45 -7.07
CA LYS A 81 13.68 -6.82 -8.21
C LYS A 81 13.10 -7.35 -9.53
N GLY A 82 12.40 -6.48 -10.27
CA GLY A 82 11.91 -6.76 -11.63
C GLY A 82 10.56 -6.12 -12.01
N HIS A 83 9.82 -5.53 -11.08
CA HIS A 83 8.45 -5.04 -11.32
C HIS A 83 8.35 -3.52 -11.55
N GLY A 84 9.32 -2.93 -12.27
CA GLY A 84 9.29 -1.51 -12.61
C GLY A 84 8.02 -1.09 -13.38
N THR A 85 7.49 -1.99 -14.21
CA THR A 85 6.25 -1.75 -14.98
C THR A 85 5.02 -1.63 -14.08
N ALA A 86 4.89 -2.45 -13.03
CA ALA A 86 3.76 -2.38 -12.11
C ALA A 86 3.78 -1.09 -11.28
N GLN A 87 4.98 -0.69 -10.82
CA GLN A 87 5.18 0.57 -10.12
C GLN A 87 4.83 1.78 -11.01
N LEU A 88 5.26 1.76 -12.28
CA LEU A 88 4.91 2.81 -13.25
C LEU A 88 3.41 2.88 -13.50
N PHE A 89 2.74 1.73 -13.69
CA PHE A 89 1.29 1.67 -13.88
C PHE A 89 0.53 2.22 -12.68
N MET A 90 0.98 1.92 -11.47
CA MET A 90 0.35 2.40 -10.25
C MET A 90 0.58 3.89 -10.00
N LEU A 91 1.79 4.40 -10.28
CA LEU A 91 2.05 5.84 -10.22
C LEU A 91 1.20 6.61 -11.26
N THR A 92 1.08 6.05 -12.47
CA THR A 92 0.23 6.60 -13.53
C THR A 92 -1.25 6.54 -13.14
N GLY A 93 -1.70 5.44 -12.55
CA GLY A 93 -3.06 5.30 -12.02
C GLY A 93 -3.36 6.31 -10.92
N LEU A 94 -2.42 6.53 -9.99
CA LEU A 94 -2.55 7.56 -8.95
C LEU A 94 -2.60 8.97 -9.55
N PHE A 95 -1.78 9.25 -10.56
CA PHE A 95 -1.77 10.53 -11.27
C PHE A 95 -3.09 10.79 -12.00
N ILE A 96 -3.61 9.79 -12.72
CA ILE A 96 -4.90 9.88 -13.42
C ILE A 96 -6.05 10.03 -12.41
N ALA A 97 -6.10 9.20 -11.37
CA ALA A 97 -7.13 9.32 -10.35
C ALA A 97 -7.10 10.71 -9.66
N GLY A 98 -5.89 11.20 -9.33
CA GLY A 98 -5.70 12.52 -8.77
C GLY A 98 -6.16 13.64 -9.71
N SER A 99 -5.81 13.57 -10.99
CA SER A 99 -6.21 14.58 -11.97
C SER A 99 -7.73 14.60 -12.19
N PHE A 100 -8.38 13.44 -12.22
CA PHE A 100 -9.84 13.34 -12.31
C PHE A 100 -10.53 13.92 -11.07
N ILE A 101 -10.02 13.67 -9.87
CA ILE A 101 -10.57 14.25 -8.63
C ILE A 101 -10.45 15.78 -8.68
N VAL A 102 -9.28 16.31 -9.04
CA VAL A 102 -9.07 17.76 -9.15
C VAL A 102 -10.00 18.37 -10.21
N MET A 103 -10.12 17.73 -11.38
CA MET A 103 -11.03 18.16 -12.43
C MET A 103 -12.49 18.13 -11.98
N ALA A 104 -12.92 17.07 -11.28
CA ALA A 104 -14.29 16.95 -10.78
C ALA A 104 -14.60 18.00 -9.72
N LEU A 105 -13.68 18.26 -8.79
CA LEU A 105 -13.81 19.34 -7.80
C LEU A 105 -13.87 20.71 -8.48
N TYR A 106 -13.03 20.93 -9.49
CA TYR A 106 -13.05 22.16 -10.29
C TYR A 106 -14.40 22.36 -10.98
N LEU A 107 -14.91 21.35 -11.70
CA LEU A 107 -16.17 21.46 -12.43
C LEU A 107 -17.39 21.61 -11.52
N THR A 108 -17.43 20.89 -10.40
CA THR A 108 -18.60 20.89 -9.51
C THR A 108 -18.66 22.10 -8.57
N TRP A 109 -17.51 22.64 -8.19
CA TRP A 109 -17.43 23.65 -7.12
C TRP A 109 -16.84 24.99 -7.57
N LEU A 110 -15.95 24.99 -8.57
CA LEU A 110 -15.29 26.19 -9.09
C LEU A 110 -15.78 26.60 -10.50
N GLY A 111 -16.56 25.73 -11.16
CA GLY A 111 -17.20 25.97 -12.46
C GLY A 111 -18.37 26.94 -12.41
N ASP A 112 -18.29 27.99 -11.60
CA ASP A 112 -19.15 29.17 -11.80
C ASP A 112 -18.80 29.75 -13.18
N PRO A 113 -19.79 30.09 -14.03
CA PRO A 113 -19.50 30.72 -15.31
C PRO A 113 -18.72 31.98 -15.02
N LEU A 114 -17.48 32.03 -15.51
CA LEU A 114 -16.66 33.23 -15.56
C LEU A 114 -17.57 34.39 -16.00
N LYS A 115 -17.92 35.27 -15.06
CA LYS A 115 -18.45 36.59 -15.37
C LYS A 115 -17.27 37.52 -15.56
#